data_AF-A0A1B5D3F6-F1
#
_entry.id   AF-A0A1B5D3F6-F1
#
_cell.length_a   1.000
_cell.length_b   1.000
_cell.length_c   1.000
_cell.angle_alpha   90.00
_cell.angle_beta   90.00
_cell.angle_gamma   90.00
#
_symmetry.space_group_name_H-M   'P 1'
#
loop_
_entity.id
_entity.type
_entity.pdbx_description
1 polymer ?
#
loop_
_entity_poly.entity_id
_entity_poly.type
_entity_poly.pdbx_seq_one_letter_code
_entity_poly.pdbx_strand_id
1 'polypeptide(L)'
;MTDLSRLQYEAEQFGRINIQEGTKGGRLGAPAPRWIMVNDHIRDALAFAHHFSPDGSRNLLAPHESYLDFIQGTVRHARDILHTHELKGFHDLRAAYACERYEQITQYPAPINGGGCY
;
A
#
# COMPACT_ATOMS: atom_id res chain seq x y z
N MET A 1 -9.22 9.72 -0.43
CA MET A 1 -8.35 8.83 -1.24
C MET A 1 -6.93 9.33 -1.10
N THR A 2 -5.95 8.44 -1.25
CA THR A 2 -4.51 8.76 -1.17
C THR A 2 -4.13 9.90 -2.10
N ASP A 3 -3.12 10.69 -1.70
CA ASP A 3 -2.51 11.75 -2.50
C ASP A 3 -1.07 11.34 -2.84
N LEU A 4 -0.80 11.02 -4.11
CA LEU A 4 0.50 10.54 -4.57
C LEU A 4 1.59 11.60 -4.44
N SER A 5 1.29 12.86 -4.74
CA SER A 5 2.27 13.95 -4.61
C SER A 5 2.69 14.13 -3.15
N ARG A 6 1.74 13.99 -2.20
CA ARG A 6 2.06 13.98 -0.76
C ARG A 6 2.97 12.82 -0.40
N LEU A 7 2.64 11.59 -0.84
CA LEU A 7 3.46 10.42 -0.51
C LEU A 7 4.87 10.51 -1.11
N GLN A 8 5.01 11.02 -2.34
CA GLN A 8 6.29 11.24 -2.98
C GLN A 8 7.14 12.25 -2.19
N TYR A 9 6.55 13.38 -1.82
CA TYR A 9 7.23 14.38 -0.99
C TYR A 9 7.67 13.81 0.36
N GLU A 10 6.79 13.07 1.05
CA GLU A 10 7.12 12.44 2.32
C GLU A 10 8.27 11.41 2.17
N ALA A 11 8.26 10.62 1.10
CA ALA A 11 9.32 9.67 0.79
C ALA A 11 10.68 10.36 0.57
N GLU A 12 10.70 11.45 -0.18
CA GLU A 12 11.92 12.22 -0.48
C GLU A 12 12.46 12.96 0.74
N GLN A 13 11.59 13.63 1.50
CA GLN A 13 12.02 14.48 2.61
C GLN A 13 12.28 13.72 3.90
N PHE A 14 11.54 12.63 4.15
CA PHE A 14 11.57 11.94 5.44
C PHE A 14 12.04 10.48 5.34
N GLY A 15 12.17 9.91 4.13
CA GLY A 15 12.47 8.49 3.96
C GLY A 15 11.35 7.56 4.45
N ARG A 16 10.15 8.10 4.67
CA ARG A 16 8.98 7.38 5.17
C ARG A 16 7.70 8.06 4.73
N ILE A 17 6.64 7.29 4.54
CA ILE A 17 5.32 7.79 4.15
C ILE A 17 4.28 7.54 5.22
N ASN A 18 3.33 8.46 5.38
CA ASN A 18 2.23 8.34 6.32
C ASN A 18 0.94 7.94 5.60
N ILE A 19 0.41 6.78 5.94
CA ILE A 19 -0.88 6.31 5.41
C ILE A 19 -2.01 6.82 6.31
N GLN A 20 -2.66 7.90 5.87
CA GLN A 20 -3.62 8.67 6.66
C GLN A 20 -5.06 8.19 6.45
N GLU A 21 -5.37 7.75 5.24
CA GLU A 21 -6.69 7.43 4.73
C GLU A 21 -7.06 5.96 5.02
N GLY A 22 -8.34 5.69 5.30
CA GLY A 22 -8.89 4.34 5.51
C GLY A 22 -10.29 4.20 4.93
N THR A 23 -10.76 2.97 4.69
CA THR A 23 -11.97 2.68 3.89
C THR A 23 -13.24 2.35 4.70
N LYS A 24 -13.19 2.23 6.03
CA LYS A 24 -14.37 2.01 6.88
C LYS A 24 -14.35 2.91 8.12
N GLY A 25 -15.46 3.63 8.34
CA GLY A 25 -15.79 4.36 9.58
C GLY A 25 -14.61 5.11 10.19
N GLY A 26 -14.12 6.14 9.48
CA GLY A 26 -12.93 6.92 9.87
C GLY A 26 -12.81 7.18 11.37
N ARG A 27 -11.56 7.27 11.82
CA ARG A 27 -11.16 7.42 13.23
C ARG A 27 -11.96 8.54 13.92
N LEU A 28 -12.89 8.20 14.81
CA LEU A 28 -13.52 9.14 15.74
C LEU A 28 -12.58 9.52 16.92
N GLY A 29 -11.28 9.21 16.83
CA GLY A 29 -10.26 9.46 17.86
C GLY A 29 -8.89 9.80 17.26
N ALA A 30 -7.98 10.30 18.11
CA ALA A 30 -6.74 10.99 17.73
C ALA A 30 -5.94 10.34 16.58
N PRO A 31 -5.50 11.12 15.57
CA PRO A 31 -4.83 10.59 14.40
C PRO A 31 -3.40 10.15 14.75
N ALA A 32 -3.21 8.89 15.15
CA ALA A 32 -1.88 8.32 15.23
C ALA A 32 -1.31 8.11 13.80
N PRO A 33 -0.13 8.67 13.46
CA PRO A 33 0.47 8.48 12.15
C PRO A 33 0.83 7.00 11.93
N ARG A 34 0.70 6.53 10.69
CA ARG A 34 1.12 5.19 10.27
C ARG A 34 2.30 5.33 9.33
N TRP A 35 3.46 5.52 9.92
CA TRP A 35 4.71 5.63 9.18
C TRP A 35 5.14 4.27 8.63
N ILE A 36 5.38 4.24 7.32
CA ILE A 36 6.01 3.15 6.61
C ILE A 36 7.36 3.66 6.11
N MET A 37 8.45 2.99 6.50
CA MET A 37 9.79 3.31 5.99
C MET A 37 9.85 2.99 4.50
N VAL A 38 10.42 3.89 3.71
CA VAL A 38 10.56 3.72 2.26
C VAL A 38 11.85 2.96 1.98
N ASN A 39 11.73 1.78 1.39
CA ASN A 39 12.83 1.08 0.74
C ASN A 39 12.79 1.33 -0.77
N ASP A 40 13.74 0.74 -1.51
CA ASP A 40 13.85 0.92 -2.96
C ASP A 40 12.59 0.44 -3.70
N HIS A 41 12.00 -0.69 -3.29
CA HIS A 41 10.75 -1.17 -3.89
C HIS A 41 9.57 -0.21 -3.71
N ILE A 42 9.43 0.41 -2.54
CA ILE A 42 8.37 1.42 -2.29
C ILE A 42 8.66 2.68 -3.10
N ARG A 43 9.93 3.10 -3.20
CA ARG A 43 10.34 4.25 -4.02
C ARG A 43 9.97 4.04 -5.49
N ASP A 44 10.31 2.88 -6.04
CA ASP A 44 10.01 2.53 -7.42
C ASP A 44 8.49 2.43 -7.65
N ALA A 45 7.76 1.85 -6.70
CA ALA A 45 6.31 1.77 -6.78
C ALA A 45 5.64 3.16 -6.76
N LEU A 46 6.15 4.10 -5.94
CA LEU A 46 5.66 5.48 -5.90
C LEU A 46 5.98 6.22 -7.21
N ALA A 47 7.20 6.08 -7.73
CA ALA A 47 7.61 6.67 -9.01
C ALA A 47 6.76 6.12 -10.16
N PHE A 48 6.53 4.82 -10.20
CA PHE A 48 5.64 4.17 -11.17
C PHE A 48 4.20 4.69 -11.04
N ALA A 49 3.66 4.74 -9.83
CA ALA A 49 2.31 5.26 -9.60
C ALA A 49 2.17 6.72 -10.05
N HIS A 50 3.18 7.55 -9.82
CA HIS A 50 3.19 8.94 -10.26
C HIS A 50 3.29 9.05 -11.79
N HIS A 51 4.08 8.19 -12.45
CA HIS A 51 4.22 8.18 -13.91
C HIS A 51 2.92 7.79 -14.63
N PHE A 52 2.16 6.85 -14.05
CA PHE A 52 0.90 6.36 -14.62
C PHE A 52 -0.35 7.05 -14.04
N SER A 53 -0.19 8.03 -13.15
CA SER A 53 -1.30 8.83 -12.65
C SER A 53 -1.90 9.66 -13.80
N PRO A 54 -3.22 9.59 -14.06
CA PRO A 54 -3.84 10.40 -15.10
C PRO A 54 -3.64 11.91 -14.89
N ASP A 55 -3.57 12.66 -15.98
CA ASP A 55 -3.44 14.13 -15.92
C ASP A 55 -4.58 14.75 -15.11
N GLY A 56 -4.22 15.63 -14.18
CA GLY A 56 -5.16 16.28 -13.27
C GLY A 56 -5.63 15.43 -12.09
N SER A 57 -5.16 14.18 -11.95
CA SER A 57 -5.45 13.33 -10.80
C SER A 57 -4.39 13.43 -9.71
N ARG A 58 -4.82 13.26 -8.45
CA ARG A 58 -3.93 13.15 -7.27
C ARG A 58 -3.62 11.69 -6.91
N ASN A 59 -4.20 10.74 -7.64
CA ASN A 59 -4.04 9.31 -7.44
C ASN A 59 -4.27 8.57 -8.76
N LEU A 60 -4.26 7.24 -8.71
CA LEU A 60 -4.37 6.38 -9.87
C LEU A 60 -5.74 6.38 -10.56
N LEU A 61 -6.77 7.00 -9.99
CA LEU A 61 -8.09 7.10 -10.63
C LEU A 61 -8.13 8.33 -11.53
N ALA A 62 -8.66 8.18 -12.74
CA ALA A 62 -8.91 9.34 -13.60
C ALA A 62 -9.97 10.27 -12.98
N PRO A 63 -10.00 11.58 -13.33
CA PRO A 63 -10.94 12.52 -12.71
C PRO A 63 -12.43 12.16 -12.88
N HIS A 64 -12.75 11.37 -13.90
CA HIS A 64 -14.11 10.89 -14.22
C HIS A 64 -14.36 9.43 -13.80
N GLU A 65 -13.34 8.74 -13.28
CA GLU A 65 -13.45 7.34 -12.88
C GLU A 65 -13.94 7.23 -11.44
N SER A 66 -14.96 6.41 -11.20
CA SER A 66 -15.38 6.09 -9.85
C SER A 66 -14.51 4.98 -9.24
N TYR A 67 -14.51 4.87 -7.92
CA TYR A 67 -13.86 3.73 -7.25
C TYR A 67 -14.39 2.37 -7.73
N LEU A 68 -15.68 2.29 -8.09
CA LEU A 68 -16.27 1.05 -8.59
C LEU A 68 -15.69 0.70 -9.96
N ASP A 69 -15.54 1.68 -10.84
CA ASP A 69 -14.94 1.49 -12.18
C ASP A 69 -13.50 0.98 -12.05
N PHE A 70 -12.71 1.60 -11.18
CA PHE A 70 -11.34 1.18 -10.90
C PHE A 70 -11.25 -0.26 -10.35
N ILE A 71 -12.21 -0.65 -9.49
CA ILE A 71 -12.26 -2.01 -8.94
C ILE A 71 -12.61 -3.04 -10.02
N GLN A 72 -13.60 -2.72 -10.87
CA GLN A 72 -14.08 -3.63 -11.91
C GLN A 72 -13.10 -3.74 -13.08
N GLY A 73 -12.49 -2.63 -13.48
CA GLY A 73 -11.46 -2.54 -14.50
C GLY A 73 -10.13 -3.03 -13.98
N THR A 74 -9.40 -2.19 -13.26
CA THR A 74 -7.99 -2.44 -12.92
C THR A 74 -7.79 -3.53 -11.88
N VAL A 75 -8.47 -3.44 -10.73
CA VAL A 75 -8.19 -4.35 -9.59
C VAL A 75 -8.59 -5.79 -9.88
N ARG A 76 -9.65 -6.00 -10.67
CA ARG A 76 -10.06 -7.34 -11.08
C ARG A 76 -9.02 -7.99 -12.00
N HIS A 77 -8.56 -7.30 -13.05
CA HIS A 77 -7.52 -7.82 -13.94
C HIS A 77 -6.21 -8.09 -13.20
N ALA A 78 -5.82 -7.20 -12.28
CA ALA A 78 -4.65 -7.43 -11.44
C ALA A 78 -4.79 -8.68 -10.54
N ARG A 79 -6.02 -9.02 -10.10
CA ARG A 79 -6.26 -10.28 -9.36
C ARG A 79 -6.04 -11.50 -10.24
N ASP A 80 -6.40 -11.45 -11.51
CA ASP A 80 -6.17 -12.57 -12.45
C ASP A 80 -4.66 -12.81 -12.63
N ILE A 81 -3.84 -11.75 -12.67
CA ILE A 81 -2.37 -11.86 -12.66
C ILE A 81 -1.86 -12.50 -11.36
N LEU A 82 -2.41 -12.12 -10.19
CA LEU A 82 -2.02 -12.75 -8.93
C LEU A 82 -2.34 -14.25 -8.92
N HIS A 83 -3.46 -14.66 -9.52
CA HIS A 83 -3.83 -16.07 -9.64
C HIS A 83 -2.86 -16.85 -10.53
N THR A 84 -2.27 -16.25 -11.58
CA THR A 84 -1.22 -16.94 -12.37
C THR A 84 0.05 -17.21 -11.58
N HIS A 85 0.24 -16.51 -10.45
CA HIS A 85 1.34 -16.71 -9.50
C HIS A 85 0.89 -17.46 -8.24
N GLU A 86 -0.24 -18.17 -8.28
CA GLU A 86 -0.78 -18.98 -7.17
C GLU A 86 -1.13 -18.17 -5.89
N LEU A 87 -1.20 -16.84 -5.99
CA LEU A 87 -1.61 -15.96 -4.88
C LEU A 87 -3.12 -15.79 -4.89
N LYS A 88 -3.80 -16.00 -3.76
CA LYS A 88 -5.28 -15.89 -3.67
C LYS A 88 -5.78 -14.48 -3.95
N GLY A 89 -4.95 -13.47 -3.64
CA GLY A 89 -5.18 -12.08 -3.99
C GLY A 89 -4.35 -11.11 -3.14
N PHE A 90 -4.72 -9.83 -3.15
CA PHE A 90 -3.98 -8.75 -2.49
C PHE A 90 -3.81 -8.92 -0.97
N HIS A 91 -4.66 -9.71 -0.31
CA HIS A 91 -4.50 -10.01 1.12
C HIS A 91 -3.25 -10.82 1.41
N ASP A 92 -2.80 -11.67 0.48
CA ASP A 92 -1.58 -12.46 0.64
C ASP A 92 -0.35 -11.54 0.59
N LEU A 93 -0.34 -10.56 -0.34
CA LEU A 93 0.70 -9.52 -0.40
C LEU A 93 0.74 -8.70 0.89
N ARG A 94 -0.44 -8.33 1.43
CA ARG A 94 -0.54 -7.62 2.70
C ARG A 94 -0.04 -8.46 3.87
N ALA A 95 -0.30 -9.76 3.88
CA ALA A 95 0.16 -10.69 4.91
C ALA A 95 1.69 -10.85 4.86
N ALA A 96 2.26 -11.00 3.66
CA ALA A 96 3.71 -11.06 3.46
C ALA A 96 4.40 -9.79 4.01
N TYR A 97 3.92 -8.61 3.60
CA TYR A 97 4.42 -7.33 4.14
C TYR A 97 4.28 -7.24 5.67
N ALA A 98 3.16 -7.68 6.24
CA ALA A 98 2.98 -7.66 7.69
C ALA A 98 3.99 -8.58 8.41
N CYS A 99 4.34 -9.72 7.83
CA CYS A 99 5.35 -10.62 8.38
C CYS A 99 6.74 -10.00 8.34
N GLU A 100 7.15 -9.43 7.20
CA GLU A 100 8.42 -8.71 7.07
C GLU A 100 8.52 -7.54 8.05
N ARG A 101 7.43 -6.77 8.20
CA ARG A 101 7.39 -5.67 9.17
C ARG A 101 7.46 -6.14 10.61
N TYR A 102 6.81 -7.25 10.94
CA TYR A 102 6.90 -7.85 12.27
C TYR A 102 8.37 -8.17 12.59
N GLU A 103 9.08 -8.80 11.66
CA GLU A 103 10.50 -9.12 11.85
C GLU A 103 11.38 -7.89 11.94
N GLN A 104 11.18 -6.87 11.10
CA GLN A 104 11.92 -5.61 11.20
C GLN A 104 11.74 -4.93 12.56
N ILE A 105 10.56 -5.02 13.16
CA ILE A 105 10.25 -4.37 14.45
C ILE A 105 10.74 -5.22 15.62
N THR A 106 10.51 -6.52 15.58
CA THR A 106 10.75 -7.43 16.71
C THR A 106 12.12 -8.10 16.67
N GLN A 107 12.77 -8.10 15.50
CA GLN A 107 13.95 -8.90 15.17
C GLN A 107 13.72 -10.42 15.20
N TYR A 108 12.46 -10.85 15.16
CA TYR A 108 12.05 -12.25 15.13
C TYR A 108 11.12 -12.53 13.95
N PRO A 109 11.21 -13.72 13.32
CA PRO A 109 10.27 -14.08 12.26
C PRO A 109 8.83 -14.07 12.80
N ALA A 110 7.89 -13.68 11.94
CA ALA A 110 6.48 -13.74 12.29
C ALA A 110 6.09 -15.18 12.71
N PRO A 111 5.18 -15.37 13.68
CA PRO A 111 4.85 -16.71 14.17
C PRO A 111 4.40 -17.69 13.09
N ILE A 112 3.68 -17.19 12.08
CA ILE A 112 3.25 -17.99 10.92
C ILE A 112 4.41 -18.46 10.03
N ASN A 113 5.56 -17.79 10.10
CA ASN A 113 6.79 -18.13 9.37
C ASN A 113 7.77 -18.96 10.22
N GLY A 114 7.32 -19.55 11.34
CA GLY A 114 8.16 -20.38 12.20
C GLY A 114 8.80 -19.64 13.39
N GLY A 115 8.36 -18.40 13.68
CA GLY A 115 8.72 -17.72 14.93
C GLY A 115 8.04 -18.37 16.13
N GLY A 116 8.83 -18.79 17.12
CA GLY A 116 8.27 -19.13 18.43
C GLY A 116 7.60 -17.89 19.03
N CYS A 117 6.48 -18.07 19.73
CA CYS A 117 5.93 -17.01 20.56
C CYS A 117 6.97 -16.68 21.65
N TYR A 118 7.49 -15.45 21.66
CA TYR A 118 8.34 -14.94 22.74
C TYR A 118 7.51 -14.17 23.76
#